data_AF-A0A7R8GUP8-F1
#
_entry.id   AF-A0A7R8GUP8-F1
#
_cell.length_a   1.000
_cell.length_b   1.000
_cell.length_c   1.000
_cell.angle_alpha   90.00
_cell.angle_beta   90.00
_cell.angle_gamma   90.00
#
_symmetry.space_group_name_H-M   'P 1'
#
loop_
_entity.id
_entity.type
_entity.pdbx_description
1 polymer ?
#
loop_
_entity_poly.entity_id
_entity_poly.type
_entity_poly.pdbx_seq_one_letter_code
_entity_poly.pdbx_strand_id
1 'polypeptide(L)'
;MLQQIFSIFRADISLDGWEENHMEKFLIQLHQHLEYLEALMGLEAEKLSGTLGSDNLRLQVKMYFQRIHDYLENQDYSSCAWAIVRVEINRCLFFVFSLTRKLSNQGKDP
;
A
#
# COMPACT_ATOMS: atom_id res chain seq x y z
N MET A 1 0.56 4.58 -0.40
CA MET A 1 1.07 3.27 -0.90
C MET A 1 0.42 2.13 -0.12
N LEU A 2 0.77 1.92 1.16
CA LEU A 2 0.24 0.82 1.97
C LEU A 2 -1.31 0.78 2.06
N GLN A 3 -1.96 1.92 2.26
CA GLN A 3 -3.44 2.01 2.24
C GLN A 3 -4.05 1.58 0.89
N GLN A 4 -3.39 1.92 -0.22
CA GLN A 4 -3.88 1.57 -1.56
C GLN A 4 -3.71 0.07 -1.85
N ILE A 5 -2.57 -0.50 -1.43
CA ILE A 5 -2.31 -1.95 -1.47
C ILE A 5 -3.40 -2.71 -0.70
N PHE A 6 -3.70 -2.27 0.52
CA PHE A 6 -4.74 -2.87 1.34
C PHE A 6 -6.12 -2.85 0.64
N SER A 7 -6.46 -1.74 -0.04
CA SER A 7 -7.69 -1.62 -0.83
C SER A 7 -7.80 -2.64 -1.97
N ILE A 8 -6.70 -2.89 -2.68
CA ILE A 8 -6.66 -3.86 -3.79
C ILE A 8 -6.94 -5.28 -3.28
N PHE A 9 -6.23 -5.72 -2.23
CA PHE A 9 -6.37 -7.10 -1.75
C PHE A 9 -7.66 -7.34 -0.96
N ARG A 10 -8.26 -6.31 -0.37
CA ARG A 10 -9.59 -6.43 0.24
C ARG A 10 -10.64 -6.83 -0.81
N ALA A 11 -10.53 -6.35 -2.04
CA ALA A 11 -11.44 -6.72 -3.13
C ALA A 11 -11.20 -8.17 -3.62
N ASP A 12 -9.94 -8.62 -3.62
CA ASP A 12 -9.54 -9.97 -4.06
C ASP A 12 -10.12 -11.10 -3.18
N ILE A 13 -10.09 -10.93 -1.85
CA ILE A 13 -10.61 -11.93 -0.90
C ILE A 13 -12.09 -12.22 -1.13
N SER A 14 -12.83 -11.26 -1.70
CA SER A 14 -14.25 -11.46 -2.01
C SER A 14 -14.51 -12.34 -3.25
N LEU A 15 -13.50 -12.61 -4.09
CA LEU A 15 -13.67 -13.26 -5.39
C LEU A 15 -13.18 -14.71 -5.49
N ASP A 16 -12.05 -15.10 -4.89
CA ASP A 16 -11.35 -16.34 -5.33
C ASP A 16 -10.95 -17.36 -4.23
N GLY A 17 -11.43 -17.25 -2.99
CA GLY A 17 -11.21 -18.29 -1.96
C GLY A 17 -9.73 -18.72 -1.78
N TRP A 18 -8.79 -17.84 -2.10
CA TRP A 18 -7.37 -18.11 -2.21
C TRP A 18 -6.73 -18.22 -0.83
N GLU A 19 -6.07 -19.35 -0.52
CA GLU A 19 -5.36 -19.66 0.74
C GLU A 19 -5.65 -18.67 1.89
N GLU A 20 -6.89 -18.68 2.35
CA GLU A 20 -7.49 -17.66 3.23
C GLU A 20 -6.52 -17.24 4.34
N ASN A 21 -5.82 -18.20 4.91
CA ASN A 21 -4.95 -18.03 6.07
C ASN A 21 -3.75 -17.08 5.84
N HIS A 22 -3.07 -17.14 4.68
CA HIS A 22 -1.86 -16.33 4.47
C HIS A 22 -2.18 -14.89 4.09
N MET A 23 -3.16 -14.71 3.22
CA MET A 23 -3.60 -13.39 2.76
C MET A 23 -4.34 -12.62 3.85
N GLU A 24 -5.20 -13.30 4.62
CA GLU A 24 -5.87 -12.71 5.78
C GLU A 24 -4.84 -12.24 6.81
N LYS A 25 -3.86 -13.08 7.17
CA LYS A 25 -2.76 -12.70 8.07
C LYS A 25 -2.00 -11.48 7.56
N PHE A 26 -1.65 -11.46 6.28
CA PHE A 26 -0.98 -10.32 5.66
C PHE A 26 -1.81 -9.03 5.78
N LEU A 27 -3.11 -9.10 5.48
CA LEU A 27 -4.00 -7.94 5.60
C LEU A 27 -4.19 -7.47 7.03
N ILE A 28 -4.32 -8.38 7.99
CA ILE A 28 -4.40 -8.04 9.41
C ILE A 28 -3.13 -7.29 9.84
N GLN A 29 -1.95 -7.83 9.52
CA GLN A 29 -0.67 -7.19 9.85
C GLN A 29 -0.53 -5.83 9.16
N LEU A 30 -0.93 -5.73 7.89
CA LEU A 30 -0.89 -4.48 7.14
C LEU A 30 -1.83 -3.42 7.76
N HIS A 31 -3.02 -3.83 8.17
CA HIS A 31 -3.98 -2.94 8.83
C HIS A 31 -3.46 -2.43 10.16
N GLN A 32 -2.94 -3.29 11.02
CA GLN A 32 -2.32 -2.91 12.29
C GLN A 32 -1.16 -1.92 12.08
N HIS A 33 -0.35 -2.13 11.04
CA HIS A 33 0.73 -1.21 10.70
C HIS A 33 0.21 0.15 10.24
N LEU A 34 -0.89 0.19 9.49
CA LEU A 34 -1.54 1.43 9.09
C LEU A 34 -2.10 2.20 10.30
N GLU A 35 -2.78 1.52 11.23
CA GLU A 35 -3.28 2.14 12.46
C GLU A 35 -2.14 2.74 13.30
N TYR A 36 -1.01 2.02 13.42
CA TYR A 36 0.17 2.53 14.11
C TYR A 36 0.74 3.80 13.46
N LEU A 37 0.84 3.82 12.13
CA LEU A 37 1.30 5.00 11.39
C LEU A 37 0.34 6.18 11.52
N GLU A 38 -0.98 5.93 11.47
CA GLU A 38 -2.00 6.95 11.65
C GLU A 38 -1.95 7.55 13.06
N ALA A 39 -1.78 6.73 14.10
CA ALA A 39 -1.58 7.19 15.46
C ALA A 39 -0.30 8.04 15.61
N LEU A 40 0.82 7.63 15.00
CA LEU A 40 2.07 8.37 15.02
C LEU A 40 1.94 9.73 14.29
N MET A 41 1.27 9.76 13.14
CA MET A 41 0.98 10.99 12.42
C MET A 41 0.00 11.90 13.17
N GLY A 42 -0.98 11.33 13.88
CA GLY A 42 -1.91 12.09 14.72
C GLY A 42 -1.20 12.85 15.85
N LEU A 43 -0.08 12.31 16.34
CA LEU A 43 0.80 12.97 17.31
C LEU A 43 1.69 14.06 16.68
N GLU A 44 1.89 14.01 15.36
CA GLU A 44 2.78 14.91 14.59
C GLU A 44 2.03 15.89 13.66
N ALA A 45 0.69 15.95 13.79
CA ALA A 45 -0.23 16.60 12.84
C ALA A 45 0.01 18.10 12.60
N GLU A 46 0.74 18.78 13.50
CA GLU A 46 1.14 20.18 13.32
C GLU A 46 2.31 20.38 12.35
N LYS A 47 3.10 19.36 12.01
CA LYS A 47 4.37 19.52 11.28
C LYS A 47 4.28 19.22 9.76
N LEU A 48 3.29 18.43 9.33
CA LEU A 48 3.23 17.86 7.96
C LEU A 48 2.12 18.43 7.06
N SER A 49 1.19 19.22 7.60
CA SER A 49 0.01 19.73 6.87
C SER A 49 0.29 20.87 5.88
N GLY A 50 1.55 21.28 5.70
CA GLY A 50 1.91 22.51 4.98
C GLY A 50 2.74 22.37 3.69
N THR A 51 3.12 21.17 3.24
CA THR A 51 3.98 21.03 2.04
C THR A 51 3.19 20.63 0.80
N LEU A 52 2.98 21.59 -0.11
CA LEU A 52 2.34 21.43 -1.44
C LEU A 52 2.88 20.22 -2.24
N GLY A 53 4.15 19.87 -2.07
CA GLY A 53 4.76 18.70 -2.71
C GLY A 53 4.22 17.35 -2.22
N SER A 54 3.81 17.26 -0.96
CA SER A 54 3.24 16.04 -0.35
C SER A 54 1.88 15.69 -0.98
N ASP A 55 1.05 16.71 -1.23
CA ASP A 55 -0.27 16.52 -1.84
C ASP A 55 -0.17 16.03 -3.29
N ASN A 56 0.76 16.59 -4.07
CA ASN A 56 1.02 16.15 -5.44
C ASN A 56 1.50 14.69 -5.49
N LEU A 57 2.43 14.30 -4.62
CA LEU A 57 2.91 12.91 -4.55
C LEU A 57 1.79 11.95 -4.13
N ARG A 58 0.96 12.34 -3.15
CA ARG A 58 -0.20 11.56 -2.70
C ARG A 58 -1.19 11.35 -3.84
N LEU A 59 -1.45 12.37 -4.65
CA LEU A 59 -2.32 12.27 -5.82
C LEU A 59 -1.74 11.32 -6.88
N GLN A 60 -0.45 11.43 -7.19
CA GLN A 60 0.20 10.54 -8.15
C GLN A 60 0.14 9.07 -7.71
N VAL A 61 0.34 8.80 -6.41
CA VAL A 61 0.17 7.45 -5.86
C VAL A 61 -1.26 6.97 -6.07
N LYS A 62 -2.28 7.78 -5.74
CA LYS A 62 -3.69 7.40 -5.97
C LYS A 62 -3.96 7.09 -7.45
N MET A 63 -3.49 7.93 -8.37
CA MET A 63 -3.66 7.70 -9.81
C MET A 63 -2.99 6.41 -10.29
N TYR A 64 -1.81 6.09 -9.77
CA TYR A 64 -1.12 4.86 -10.12
C TYR A 64 -1.91 3.62 -9.68
N PHE A 65 -2.44 3.61 -8.46
CA PHE A 65 -3.27 2.50 -7.96
C PHE A 65 -4.64 2.45 -8.64
N GLN A 66 -5.21 3.58 -9.05
CA GLN A 66 -6.42 3.61 -9.87
C GLN A 66 -6.22 2.86 -11.18
N ARG A 67 -5.09 3.05 -11.87
CA ARG A 67 -4.78 2.31 -13.11
C ARG A 67 -4.69 0.79 -12.89
N ILE A 68 -4.29 0.35 -11.69
CA ILE A 68 -4.28 -1.08 -11.34
C ILE A 68 -5.71 -1.60 -11.16
N HIS A 69 -6.58 -0.84 -10.49
CA HIS A 69 -8.00 -1.16 -10.40
C HIS A 69 -8.65 -1.23 -11.78
N ASP A 70 -8.45 -0.21 -12.61
CA ASP A 70 -8.99 -0.16 -13.98
C ASP A 70 -8.46 -1.36 -14.80
N TYR A 71 -7.19 -1.76 -14.63
CA TYR A 71 -6.64 -2.94 -15.28
C TYR A 71 -7.35 -4.22 -14.85
N LEU A 72 -7.58 -4.43 -13.55
CA LEU A 72 -8.30 -5.61 -13.04
C LEU A 72 -9.73 -5.67 -13.58
N GLU A 73 -10.44 -4.55 -13.57
CA GLU A 73 -11.79 -4.45 -14.14
C GLU A 73 -11.81 -4.79 -15.63
N ASN A 74 -10.88 -4.23 -16.41
CA ASN A 74 -10.76 -4.49 -17.84
C ASN A 74 -10.34 -5.93 -18.20
N GLN A 75 -9.87 -6.71 -17.22
CA GLN A 75 -9.48 -8.11 -17.39
C GLN A 75 -10.45 -9.07 -16.68
N ASP A 76 -11.64 -8.59 -16.33
CA ASP A 76 -12.69 -9.33 -15.62
C ASP A 76 -12.19 -10.05 -14.37
N TYR A 77 -11.22 -9.45 -13.67
CA TYR A 77 -10.61 -10.02 -12.48
C TYR A 77 -10.06 -11.44 -12.69
N SER A 78 -9.61 -11.76 -13.91
CA SER A 78 -9.06 -13.08 -14.22
C SER A 78 -7.85 -13.44 -13.34
N SER A 79 -7.64 -14.73 -13.11
CA SER A 79 -6.50 -15.24 -12.33
C SER A 79 -5.14 -14.79 -12.87
N CYS A 80 -5.01 -14.66 -14.21
CA CYS A 80 -3.84 -14.11 -14.88
C CYS A 80 -3.62 -12.62 -14.55
N ALA A 81 -4.68 -11.81 -14.56
CA ALA A 81 -4.60 -10.39 -14.20
C ALA A 81 -4.18 -10.22 -12.73
N TRP A 82 -4.74 -11.01 -11.83
CA TRP A 82 -4.34 -11.03 -10.43
C TRP A 82 -2.88 -11.46 -10.23
N ALA A 83 -2.38 -12.42 -11.02
CA ALA A 83 -0.96 -12.78 -10.98
C ALA A 83 -0.05 -11.60 -11.33
N ILE A 84 -0.42 -10.81 -12.33
CA ILE A 84 0.32 -9.60 -12.74
C ILE A 84 0.25 -8.53 -11.64
N VAL A 85 -0.94 -8.26 -11.10
CA VAL A 85 -1.12 -7.29 -10.01
C VAL A 85 -0.30 -7.70 -8.78
N ARG A 86 -0.30 -8.98 -8.40
CA ARG A 86 0.53 -9.46 -7.29
C ARG A 86 2.01 -9.17 -7.48
N VAL A 87 2.56 -9.37 -8.68
CA VAL A 87 3.96 -9.01 -8.97
C VAL A 87 4.18 -7.51 -8.77
N GLU A 88 3.26 -6.69 -9.24
CA GLU A 88 3.37 -5.23 -9.14
C GLU A 88 3.24 -4.72 -7.71
N ILE A 89 2.36 -5.30 -6.91
CA ILE A 89 2.27 -5.01 -5.48
C ILE A 89 3.57 -5.40 -4.78
N ASN A 90 4.12 -6.58 -5.05
CA ASN A 90 5.37 -7.02 -4.42
C ASN A 90 6.51 -6.01 -4.70
N ARG A 91 6.55 -5.43 -5.91
CA ARG A 91 7.48 -4.34 -6.23
C ARG A 91 7.21 -3.08 -5.41
N CYS A 92 5.95 -2.68 -5.27
CA CYS A 92 5.57 -1.55 -4.41
C CYS A 92 6.00 -1.76 -2.96
N LEU A 93 5.77 -2.95 -2.40
CA LEU A 93 6.19 -3.31 -1.04
C LEU A 93 7.70 -3.26 -0.89
N PHE A 94 8.44 -3.87 -1.83
CA PHE A 94 9.89 -3.82 -1.84
C PHE A 94 10.43 -2.38 -1.86
N PHE A 95 9.81 -1.50 -2.64
CA PHE A 95 10.15 -0.09 -2.69
C PHE A 95 9.88 0.60 -1.34
N VAL A 96 8.71 0.40 -0.74
CA VAL A 96 8.36 0.96 0.59
C VAL A 96 9.35 0.50 1.65
N PHE A 97 9.61 -0.81 1.76
CA PHE A 97 10.57 -1.34 2.74
C PHE A 97 11.98 -0.79 2.53
N SER A 98 12.41 -0.63 1.29
CA SER A 98 13.70 -0.03 0.95
C SER A 98 13.79 1.43 1.39
N LEU A 99 12.72 2.20 1.18
CA LEU A 99 12.63 3.59 1.65
C LEU A 99 12.63 3.68 3.18
N THR A 100 11.77 2.90 3.84
CA THR A 100 11.70 2.88 5.31
C THR A 100 13.05 2.51 5.93
N ARG A 101 13.77 1.55 5.36
CA ARG A 101 15.13 1.20 5.79
C ARG A 101 16.10 2.37 5.65
N LYS A 102 16.09 3.07 4.51
CA LYS A 102 16.94 4.25 4.28
C LYS A 102 16.64 5.36 5.30
N LEU A 103 15.37 5.64 5.55
CA LEU A 103 14.93 6.66 6.52
C LEU A 103 15.32 6.28 7.95
N SER A 104 15.20 5.01 8.33
CA SER A 104 15.63 4.52 9.64
C SER A 104 17.15 4.64 9.85
N ASN A 105 17.94 4.52 8.79
CA ASN A 105 19.40 4.68 8.87
C ASN A 105 19.85 6.15 8.92
N GLN A 106 19.01 7.10 8.47
CA GLN A 106 19.31 8.54 8.53
C GLN A 106 19.02 9.15 9.91
N GLY A 107 18.19 8.52 10.75
CA GLY A 107 17.94 8.94 12.14
C GLY A 107 19.03 8.48 13.13
N LYS A 108 20.18 7.98 12.64
CA LYS A 108 21.30 7.45 13.45
C LYS A 108 22.60 8.23 13.23
N ASP A 109 22.54 9.53 12.93
CA ASP A 109 23.74 10.38 13.03
C ASP A 109 23.99 10.74 14.52
N PRO A 110 25.25 10.64 15.01
CA PRO A 110 25.63 10.85 16.40
C PRO A 110 25.55 12.31 16.87
#